data_AF-A0A929E5E4-F1
#
_entry.id   AF-A0A929E5E4-F1
#
_cell.length_a   1.000
_cell.length_b   1.000
_cell.length_c   1.000
_cell.angle_alpha   90.00
_cell.angle_beta   90.00
_cell.angle_gamma   90.00
#
_symmetry.space_group_name_H-M   'P 1'
#
loop_
_entity.id
_entity.type
_entity.pdbx_description
1 polymer ?
#
loop_
_entity_poly.entity_id
_entity_poly.type
_entity_poly.pdbx_seq_one_letter_code
_entity_poly.pdbx_strand_id
1 'polypeptide(L)'
;MTTAKSSQSKIYRVLLKIASAFYPRLTDLIPERQVISLGDVISFLYAAPLAAAGLTWLTIITDFTWLSANFGIFVFYAVLIIIFNQLRFFLLVELRDNRYGSADGSLTNIPIWSGVLLFGPIIFWLPTLMIVARLLIEGREVTSTSVRWGQLRSTAFNITSETLIPLASFTVYRAIGGQYPFHSLTPKSIALAMVMFGVYALLYTLFWAGYLAYSTWAQHMITGKNRVQPIVKFFVLAVGLPQIANPFAILAAGLYAHNGILIYLFFISGMVVVAYITRRLSWTTEHSRQQSQMLNKLEQLGRAIINTPPDTDNLPKILEENISNMFPAGRFVCWIFPEDILHKYPIDWNPDLDSIWPWLLNQNKGEIFLDKDELPWLEESTRHNPMVVAPIQDMAASQTFGGIYLELHTLVQPWNRQALQNLCPAIQSLAAQISSAFNQAHVYQQALDFQRVSEELKLAGNIQSSLLPNIFPKMPGWQFAVTLAPAFETSGDFFDVIPLVDGKIGFVIADVMDKGIGPAIYMTLSRTLIRTYATEFDLLPHLVF
;
A
#
# COMPACT_ATOMS: atom_id res chain seq x y z
N MET A 1 -11.50 12.72 -16.52
CA MET A 1 -12.86 12.15 -16.50
C MET A 1 -13.68 12.80 -17.62
N THR A 2 -13.79 12.19 -18.81
CA THR A 2 -14.84 12.45 -19.85
C THR A 2 -14.47 11.76 -21.19
N THR A 3 -14.50 10.42 -21.28
CA THR A 3 -14.53 9.69 -22.60
C THR A 3 -14.76 8.16 -22.48
N ALA A 4 -15.27 7.63 -21.37
CA ALA A 4 -15.50 6.17 -21.22
C ALA A 4 -16.99 5.78 -21.10
N LYS A 5 -17.91 6.60 -21.62
CA LYS A 5 -19.37 6.40 -21.44
C LYS A 5 -20.13 5.78 -22.63
N SER A 6 -19.49 5.39 -23.74
CA SER A 6 -20.23 5.06 -24.98
C SER A 6 -20.03 3.66 -25.59
N SER A 7 -19.55 2.65 -24.86
CA SER A 7 -19.62 1.27 -25.38
C SER A 7 -19.75 0.22 -24.28
N GLN A 8 -20.89 0.20 -23.59
CA GLN A 8 -21.31 -1.01 -22.88
C GLN A 8 -21.68 -2.06 -23.93
N SER A 9 -20.83 -3.08 -24.07
CA SER A 9 -21.05 -4.19 -25.00
C SER A 9 -22.43 -4.80 -24.80
N LYS A 10 -23.07 -5.27 -25.87
CA LYS A 10 -24.39 -5.95 -25.81
C LYS A 10 -24.39 -7.09 -24.78
N ILE A 11 -23.25 -7.77 -24.62
CA ILE A 11 -23.01 -8.83 -23.64
C ILE A 11 -23.13 -8.31 -22.21
N TYR A 12 -22.53 -7.15 -21.88
CA TYR A 12 -22.61 -6.58 -20.54
C TYR A 12 -24.05 -6.32 -20.10
N ARG A 13 -24.86 -5.72 -20.98
CA ARG A 13 -26.27 -5.43 -20.69
C ARG A 13 -27.09 -6.68 -20.44
N VAL A 14 -26.82 -7.76 -21.19
CA VAL A 14 -27.49 -9.05 -21.00
C VAL A 14 -27.09 -9.67 -19.66
N LEU A 15 -25.78 -9.73 -19.36
CA LEU A 15 -25.28 -10.28 -18.10
C LEU A 15 -25.81 -9.48 -16.90
N LEU A 16 -25.79 -8.15 -16.98
CA LEU A 16 -26.29 -7.28 -15.93
C LEU A 16 -27.78 -7.51 -15.67
N LYS A 17 -28.59 -7.69 -16.72
CA LYS A 17 -30.02 -8.00 -16.59
C LYS A 17 -30.29 -9.35 -15.91
N ILE A 18 -29.46 -10.35 -16.20
CA ILE A 18 -29.59 -11.68 -15.56
C ILE A 18 -29.18 -11.57 -14.09
N ALA A 19 -28.04 -10.94 -13.79
CA ALA A 19 -27.54 -10.83 -12.43
C ALA A 19 -28.40 -9.92 -11.55
N SER A 20 -28.98 -8.85 -12.10
CA SER A 20 -29.86 -7.94 -11.34
C SER A 20 -31.16 -8.60 -10.90
N ALA A 21 -31.60 -9.67 -11.56
CA ALA A 21 -32.73 -10.49 -11.09
C ALA A 21 -32.44 -11.19 -9.75
N PHE A 22 -31.16 -11.54 -9.49
CA PHE A 22 -30.73 -12.19 -8.25
C PHE A 22 -30.12 -11.22 -7.24
N TYR A 23 -29.52 -10.13 -7.72
CA TYR A 23 -28.95 -9.07 -6.88
C TYR A 23 -29.48 -7.68 -7.33
N PRO A 24 -30.66 -7.26 -6.88
CA PRO A 24 -31.29 -6.02 -7.34
C PRO A 24 -30.46 -4.76 -7.12
N ARG A 25 -29.75 -4.66 -5.98
CA ARG A 25 -28.87 -3.52 -5.65
C ARG A 25 -27.59 -3.44 -6.50
N LEU A 26 -27.37 -4.37 -7.42
CA LEU A 26 -26.21 -4.37 -8.32
C LEU A 26 -26.17 -3.11 -9.21
N THR A 27 -27.33 -2.54 -9.53
CA THR A 27 -27.45 -1.31 -10.34
C THR A 27 -27.03 -0.05 -9.60
N ASP A 28 -27.05 -0.09 -8.27
CA ASP A 28 -26.79 1.07 -7.40
C ASP A 28 -25.31 1.19 -7.04
N LEU A 29 -24.49 0.20 -7.43
CA LEU A 29 -23.05 0.18 -7.17
C LEU A 29 -22.28 1.06 -8.15
N ILE A 30 -21.15 1.59 -7.67
CA ILE A 30 -20.14 2.28 -8.49
C ILE A 30 -19.73 1.36 -9.66
N PRO A 31 -19.51 1.90 -10.88
CA PRO A 31 -19.30 1.08 -12.09
C PRO A 31 -18.23 -0.02 -11.96
N GLU A 32 -17.10 0.27 -11.30
CA GLU A 32 -16.03 -0.70 -11.08
C GLU A 32 -16.49 -1.88 -10.21
N ARG A 33 -17.20 -1.57 -9.11
CA ARG A 33 -17.73 -2.57 -8.19
C ARG A 33 -18.91 -3.34 -8.76
N GLN A 34 -19.68 -2.71 -9.65
CA GLN A 34 -20.74 -3.35 -10.42
C GLN A 34 -20.19 -4.44 -11.35
N VAL A 35 -19.10 -4.17 -12.08
CA VAL A 35 -18.46 -5.19 -12.94
C VAL A 35 -17.93 -6.35 -12.09
N ILE A 36 -17.27 -6.10 -10.96
CA ILE A 36 -16.76 -7.19 -10.10
C ILE A 36 -17.92 -8.05 -9.57
N SER A 37 -18.93 -7.41 -9.00
CA SER A 37 -20.07 -8.11 -8.38
C SER A 37 -20.94 -8.85 -9.41
N LEU A 38 -21.02 -8.34 -10.64
CA LEU A 38 -21.65 -9.03 -11.77
C LEU A 38 -20.95 -10.37 -12.03
N GLY A 39 -19.62 -10.39 -11.99
CA GLY A 39 -18.81 -11.59 -12.14
C GLY A 39 -19.10 -12.63 -11.09
N ASP A 40 -19.22 -12.21 -9.83
CA ASP A 40 -19.51 -13.11 -8.72
C ASP A 40 -20.87 -13.81 -8.89
N VAL A 41 -21.92 -13.06 -9.23
CA VAL A 41 -23.27 -13.61 -9.43
C VAL A 41 -23.32 -14.56 -10.62
N ILE A 42 -22.83 -14.14 -11.80
CA ILE A 42 -22.87 -14.98 -13.01
C ILE A 42 -22.04 -16.25 -12.81
N SER A 43 -20.88 -16.13 -12.16
CA SER A 43 -20.01 -17.27 -11.91
C SER A 43 -20.65 -18.25 -10.94
N PHE A 44 -21.33 -17.75 -9.90
CA PHE A 44 -22.11 -18.60 -9.01
C PHE A 44 -23.24 -19.33 -9.75
N LEU A 45 -23.99 -18.65 -10.62
CA LEU A 45 -25.13 -19.25 -11.32
C LEU A 45 -24.75 -20.44 -12.20
N TYR A 46 -23.55 -20.47 -12.78
CA TYR A 46 -23.10 -21.64 -13.55
C TYR A 46 -22.44 -22.71 -12.66
N ALA A 47 -21.73 -22.32 -11.59
CA ALA A 47 -21.02 -23.26 -10.72
C ALA A 47 -21.95 -23.96 -9.72
N ALA A 48 -23.00 -23.30 -9.23
CA ALA A 48 -23.88 -23.86 -8.20
C ALA A 48 -24.63 -25.13 -8.66
N PRO A 49 -25.19 -25.22 -9.88
CA PRO A 49 -25.78 -26.46 -10.38
C PRO A 49 -24.77 -27.59 -10.49
N LEU A 50 -23.53 -27.28 -10.91
CA LEU A 50 -22.44 -28.26 -11.03
C LEU A 50 -21.98 -28.76 -9.66
N ALA A 51 -21.91 -27.87 -8.66
CA ALA A 51 -21.63 -28.22 -7.27
C ALA A 51 -22.69 -29.15 -6.70
N ALA A 52 -23.97 -28.85 -6.92
CA ALA A 52 -25.09 -29.68 -6.49
C ALA A 52 -25.07 -31.05 -7.18
N ALA A 53 -24.80 -31.09 -8.49
CA ALA A 53 -24.65 -32.34 -9.23
C ALA A 53 -23.48 -33.19 -8.69
N GLY A 54 -22.33 -32.56 -8.40
CA GLY A 54 -21.17 -33.23 -7.84
C GLY A 54 -21.41 -33.79 -6.44
N LEU A 55 -22.09 -33.05 -5.56
CA LEU A 55 -22.47 -33.53 -4.22
C LEU A 55 -23.46 -34.69 -4.29
N THR A 56 -24.45 -34.58 -5.18
CA THR A 56 -25.46 -35.63 -5.40
C THR A 56 -24.77 -36.89 -5.92
N TRP A 57 -23.88 -36.75 -6.91
CA TRP A 57 -23.12 -37.87 -7.45
C TRP A 57 -22.23 -38.51 -6.38
N LEU A 58 -21.48 -37.70 -5.61
CA LEU A 58 -20.65 -38.20 -4.52
C LEU A 58 -21.48 -39.03 -3.53
N THR A 59 -22.64 -38.52 -3.13
CA THR A 59 -23.54 -39.19 -2.19
C THR A 59 -24.02 -40.53 -2.73
N ILE A 60 -24.41 -40.60 -4.01
CA ILE A 60 -24.92 -41.83 -4.65
C ILE A 60 -23.87 -42.94 -4.71
N ILE A 61 -22.62 -42.60 -5.00
CA ILE A 61 -21.55 -43.61 -5.17
C ILE A 61 -20.82 -43.95 -3.87
N THR A 62 -21.11 -43.24 -2.79
CA THR A 62 -20.41 -43.41 -1.52
C THR A 62 -20.97 -44.62 -0.77
N ASP A 63 -20.08 -45.57 -0.44
CA ASP A 63 -20.39 -46.63 0.49
C ASP A 63 -20.16 -46.17 1.94
N PHE A 64 -21.25 -45.76 2.61
CA PHE A 64 -21.19 -45.34 4.01
C PHE A 64 -20.97 -46.50 4.99
N THR A 65 -21.15 -47.76 4.57
CA THR A 65 -20.84 -48.91 5.42
C THR A 65 -19.34 -49.12 5.55
N TRP A 66 -18.58 -48.80 4.49
CA TRP A 66 -17.12 -48.77 4.55
C TRP A 66 -16.62 -47.73 5.56
N LEU A 67 -17.27 -46.57 5.62
CA LEU A 67 -16.90 -45.49 6.54
C LEU A 67 -17.06 -45.89 8.00
N SER A 68 -18.17 -46.55 8.36
CA SER A 68 -18.37 -47.00 9.74
C SER A 68 -17.40 -48.11 10.14
N ALA A 69 -17.05 -49.01 9.21
CA ALA A 69 -16.08 -50.07 9.45
C ALA A 69 -14.61 -49.56 9.52
N ASN A 70 -14.28 -48.50 8.78
CA ASN A 70 -12.91 -48.01 8.62
C ASN A 70 -12.73 -46.55 9.08
N PHE A 71 -13.50 -46.15 10.10
CA PHE A 71 -13.52 -44.77 10.58
C PHE A 71 -12.13 -44.23 10.95
N GLY A 72 -11.27 -45.09 11.53
CA GLY A 72 -9.89 -44.72 11.85
C GLY A 72 -9.06 -44.29 10.64
N ILE A 73 -9.23 -44.94 9.49
CA ILE A 73 -8.54 -44.58 8.23
C ILE A 73 -9.05 -43.24 7.72
N PHE A 74 -10.37 -43.02 7.77
CA PHE A 74 -10.97 -41.75 7.37
C PHE A 74 -10.47 -40.57 8.20
N VAL A 75 -10.41 -40.73 9.53
CA VAL A 75 -9.84 -39.72 10.44
C VAL A 75 -8.36 -39.51 10.19
N PHE A 76 -7.60 -40.59 9.94
CA PHE A 76 -6.19 -40.49 9.60
C PHE A 76 -5.94 -39.62 8.35
N TYR A 77 -6.69 -39.84 7.28
CA TYR A 77 -6.61 -38.98 6.09
C TYR A 77 -7.11 -37.56 6.36
N ALA A 78 -8.11 -37.38 7.22
CA ALA A 78 -8.55 -36.04 7.64
C ALA A 78 -7.40 -35.27 8.29
N VAL A 79 -6.67 -35.92 9.22
CA VAL A 79 -5.51 -35.32 9.89
C VAL A 79 -4.40 -35.00 8.89
N LEU A 80 -4.07 -35.92 7.97
CA LEU A 80 -3.08 -35.66 6.93
C LEU A 80 -3.46 -34.46 6.07
N ILE A 81 -4.70 -34.40 5.59
CA ILE A 81 -5.21 -33.29 4.79
C ILE A 81 -5.11 -31.98 5.57
N ILE A 82 -5.48 -31.97 6.86
CA ILE A 82 -5.35 -30.79 7.73
C ILE A 82 -3.89 -30.34 7.84
N ILE A 83 -2.93 -31.26 8.07
CA ILE A 83 -1.50 -30.94 8.14
C ILE A 83 -1.03 -30.28 6.85
N PHE A 84 -1.29 -30.89 5.68
CA PHE A 84 -0.90 -30.30 4.41
C PHE A 84 -1.60 -28.97 4.13
N ASN A 85 -2.85 -28.82 4.55
CA ASN A 85 -3.60 -27.58 4.40
C ASN A 85 -3.05 -26.43 5.26
N GLN A 86 -2.39 -26.73 6.39
CA GLN A 86 -1.63 -25.75 7.17
C GLN A 86 -0.30 -25.37 6.52
N LEU A 87 0.22 -26.22 5.62
CA LEU A 87 1.50 -26.04 4.92
C LEU A 87 1.37 -25.46 3.51
N ARG A 88 0.31 -24.69 3.25
CA ARG A 88 0.16 -23.92 2.00
C ARG A 88 1.34 -22.98 1.77
N PHE A 89 1.69 -22.78 0.52
CA PHE A 89 2.73 -21.86 0.07
C PHE A 89 2.18 -20.96 -1.04
N PHE A 90 2.89 -19.89 -1.38
CA PHE A 90 2.48 -18.95 -2.43
C PHE A 90 3.35 -19.07 -3.67
N LEU A 91 2.69 -18.91 -4.82
CA LEU A 91 3.30 -18.73 -6.13
C LEU A 91 3.13 -17.28 -6.52
N LEU A 92 4.24 -16.62 -6.84
CA LEU A 92 4.25 -15.22 -7.27
C LEU A 92 4.51 -15.17 -8.76
N VAL A 93 3.65 -14.49 -9.50
CA VAL A 93 3.85 -14.26 -10.93
C VAL A 93 3.82 -12.77 -11.19
N GLU A 94 4.84 -12.27 -11.87
CA GLU A 94 4.86 -10.88 -12.30
C GLU A 94 3.78 -10.64 -13.35
N LEU A 95 2.85 -9.75 -13.03
CA LEU A 95 1.76 -9.34 -13.90
C LEU A 95 2.14 -8.11 -14.73
N ARG A 96 2.90 -7.18 -14.17
CA ARG A 96 3.47 -5.98 -14.83
C ARG A 96 4.73 -5.56 -14.08
N ASP A 97 5.51 -4.64 -14.65
CA ASP A 97 6.65 -4.02 -13.96
C ASP A 97 6.24 -3.62 -12.53
N ASN A 98 6.84 -4.28 -11.55
CA ASN A 98 6.62 -4.06 -10.13
C ASN A 98 5.17 -4.34 -9.62
N ARG A 99 4.35 -5.12 -10.35
CA ARG A 99 3.04 -5.63 -9.90
C ARG A 99 2.94 -7.13 -10.11
N TYR A 100 2.60 -7.86 -9.06
CA TYR A 100 2.58 -9.32 -9.07
C TYR A 100 1.24 -9.85 -8.60
N GLY A 101 0.85 -11.01 -9.14
CA GLY A 101 -0.26 -11.81 -8.65
C GLY A 101 0.28 -12.92 -7.75
N SER A 102 -0.41 -13.17 -6.64
CA SER A 102 -0.16 -14.32 -5.78
C SER A 102 -1.24 -15.39 -5.99
N ALA A 103 -0.82 -16.65 -6.02
CA ALA A 103 -1.71 -17.81 -6.03
C ALA A 103 -1.30 -18.78 -4.92
N ASP A 104 -2.29 -19.39 -4.27
CA ASP A 104 -2.04 -20.44 -3.28
C ASP A 104 -1.63 -21.74 -3.98
N GLY A 105 -0.53 -22.33 -3.52
CA GLY A 105 -0.10 -23.69 -3.83
C GLY A 105 -0.21 -24.59 -2.61
N SER A 106 -0.54 -25.86 -2.84
CA SER A 106 -0.57 -26.88 -1.79
C SER A 106 -0.22 -28.26 -2.33
N LEU A 107 0.34 -29.10 -1.46
CA LEU A 107 0.56 -30.53 -1.70
C LEU A 107 -0.55 -31.42 -1.12
N THR A 108 -1.66 -30.82 -0.66
CA THR A 108 -2.84 -31.54 -0.12
C THR A 108 -3.43 -32.56 -1.10
N ASN A 109 -3.27 -32.35 -2.40
CA ASN A 109 -3.75 -33.30 -3.41
C ASN A 109 -3.07 -34.68 -3.32
N ILE A 110 -1.86 -34.76 -2.76
CA ILE A 110 -1.13 -36.04 -2.63
C ILE A 110 -1.85 -36.99 -1.65
N PRO A 111 -2.15 -36.60 -0.39
CA PRO A 111 -2.95 -37.45 0.49
C PRO A 111 -4.38 -37.64 -0.05
N ILE A 112 -5.02 -36.64 -0.66
CA ILE A 112 -6.38 -36.83 -1.22
C ILE A 112 -6.37 -37.92 -2.29
N TRP A 113 -5.57 -37.77 -3.34
CA TRP A 113 -5.58 -38.72 -4.46
C TRP A 113 -5.00 -40.08 -4.11
N SER A 114 -4.03 -40.15 -3.19
CA SER A 114 -3.54 -41.46 -2.72
C SER A 114 -4.61 -42.17 -1.91
N GLY A 115 -5.37 -41.43 -1.08
CA GLY A 115 -6.54 -41.95 -0.40
C GLY A 115 -7.63 -42.39 -1.38
N VAL A 116 -7.90 -41.64 -2.45
CA VAL A 116 -8.89 -42.03 -3.46
C VAL A 116 -8.49 -43.31 -4.20
N LEU A 117 -7.20 -43.46 -4.53
CA LEU A 117 -6.69 -44.67 -5.16
C LEU A 117 -6.69 -45.89 -4.22
N LEU A 118 -6.65 -45.69 -2.90
CA LEU A 118 -6.57 -46.77 -1.89
C LEU A 118 -7.88 -47.10 -1.19
N PHE A 119 -8.72 -46.09 -0.96
CA PHE A 119 -10.01 -46.16 -0.24
C PHE A 119 -11.22 -45.59 -1.01
N GLY A 120 -11.01 -45.02 -2.21
CA GLY A 120 -12.09 -44.77 -3.17
C GLY A 120 -12.73 -43.40 -3.01
N PRO A 121 -13.91 -43.18 -3.60
CA PRO A 121 -14.53 -41.86 -3.65
C PRO A 121 -14.93 -41.31 -2.28
N ILE A 122 -15.03 -42.14 -1.24
CA ILE A 122 -15.31 -41.71 0.15
C ILE A 122 -14.35 -40.62 0.62
N ILE A 123 -13.10 -40.64 0.16
CA ILE A 123 -12.08 -39.66 0.56
C ILE A 123 -12.41 -38.24 0.07
N PHE A 124 -13.18 -38.07 -1.02
CA PHE A 124 -13.63 -36.76 -1.48
C PHE A 124 -14.58 -36.05 -0.50
N TRP A 125 -15.17 -36.77 0.47
CA TRP A 125 -15.92 -36.12 1.56
C TRP A 125 -15.05 -35.26 2.45
N LEU A 126 -13.76 -35.59 2.62
CA LEU A 126 -12.86 -34.83 3.51
C LEU A 126 -12.69 -33.37 3.06
N PRO A 127 -12.21 -33.06 1.83
CA PRO A 127 -12.13 -31.68 1.38
C PRO A 127 -13.51 -31.02 1.28
N THR A 128 -14.55 -31.77 0.88
CA THR A 128 -15.92 -31.27 0.79
C THR A 128 -16.47 -30.79 2.14
N LEU A 129 -16.32 -31.59 3.20
CA LEU A 129 -16.76 -31.24 4.55
C LEU A 129 -15.97 -30.03 5.09
N MET A 130 -14.68 -29.92 4.78
CA MET A 130 -13.88 -28.76 5.17
C MET A 130 -14.37 -27.47 4.49
N ILE A 131 -14.78 -27.53 3.21
CA ILE A 131 -15.36 -26.39 2.50
C ILE A 131 -16.70 -25.97 3.13
N VAL A 132 -17.57 -26.94 3.43
CA VAL A 132 -18.87 -26.68 4.08
C VAL A 132 -18.68 -26.10 5.49
N ALA A 133 -17.77 -26.67 6.29
CA ALA A 133 -17.45 -26.17 7.61
C ALA A 133 -16.95 -24.71 7.55
N ARG A 134 -16.08 -24.41 6.58
CA ARG A 134 -15.59 -23.04 6.36
C ARG A 134 -16.74 -22.08 6.03
N LEU A 135 -17.65 -22.47 5.12
CA LEU A 135 -18.83 -21.66 4.80
C LEU A 135 -19.70 -21.39 6.03
N LEU A 136 -19.90 -22.39 6.90
CA LEU A 136 -20.72 -22.25 8.11
C LEU A 136 -20.08 -21.34 9.18
N ILE A 137 -18.76 -21.36 9.30
CA ILE A 137 -18.00 -20.54 10.25
C ILE A 137 -17.92 -19.10 9.72
N GLU A 138 -17.37 -18.91 8.52
CA GLU A 138 -17.11 -17.59 7.95
C GLU A 138 -18.39 -16.89 7.49
N GLY A 139 -19.40 -17.63 7.04
CA GLY A 139 -20.66 -17.08 6.53
C GLY A 139 -21.51 -16.37 7.59
N ARG A 140 -21.23 -16.57 8.89
CA ARG A 140 -21.90 -15.86 9.99
C ARG A 140 -21.38 -14.44 10.21
N GLU A 141 -20.16 -14.15 9.76
CA GLU A 141 -19.50 -12.86 9.99
C GLU A 141 -19.67 -11.87 8.83
N VAL A 142 -20.21 -12.32 7.69
CA VAL A 142 -20.30 -11.49 6.48
C VAL A 142 -21.53 -10.57 6.51
N THR A 143 -21.29 -9.28 6.72
CA THR A 143 -22.34 -8.25 6.75
C THR A 143 -22.66 -7.66 5.37
N SER A 144 -21.69 -7.65 4.44
CA SER A 144 -21.85 -7.06 3.11
C SER A 144 -22.43 -8.02 2.08
N THR A 145 -23.49 -7.60 1.36
CA THR A 145 -24.14 -8.39 0.31
C THR A 145 -23.19 -8.75 -0.84
N SER A 146 -22.27 -7.86 -1.23
CA SER A 146 -21.31 -8.15 -2.30
C SER A 146 -20.30 -9.23 -1.88
N VAL A 147 -19.82 -9.15 -0.64
CA VAL A 147 -18.87 -10.13 -0.08
C VAL A 147 -19.53 -11.51 0.02
N ARG A 148 -20.82 -11.55 0.39
CA ARG A 148 -21.60 -12.79 0.45
C ARG A 148 -21.70 -13.48 -0.92
N TRP A 149 -21.93 -12.73 -2.00
CA TRP A 149 -21.94 -13.30 -3.35
C TRP A 149 -20.57 -13.85 -3.75
N GLY A 150 -19.48 -13.15 -3.43
CA GLY A 150 -18.12 -13.65 -3.65
C GLY A 150 -17.84 -14.96 -2.90
N GLN A 151 -18.29 -15.07 -1.64
CA GLN A 151 -18.15 -16.28 -0.82
C GLN A 151 -18.98 -17.45 -1.37
N LEU A 152 -20.23 -17.20 -1.76
CA LEU A 152 -21.10 -18.20 -2.39
C LEU A 152 -20.52 -18.72 -3.69
N ARG A 153 -20.04 -17.82 -4.57
CA ARG A 153 -19.32 -18.19 -5.79
C ARG A 153 -18.11 -19.07 -5.45
N SER A 154 -17.24 -18.62 -4.56
CA SER A 154 -16.02 -19.36 -4.22
C SER A 154 -16.35 -20.75 -3.67
N THR A 155 -17.40 -20.87 -2.87
CA THR A 155 -17.83 -22.15 -2.30
C THR A 155 -18.36 -23.08 -3.38
N ALA A 156 -19.20 -22.59 -4.30
CA ALA A 156 -19.68 -23.37 -5.42
C ALA A 156 -18.55 -23.88 -6.33
N PHE A 157 -17.54 -23.03 -6.59
CA PHE A 157 -16.35 -23.43 -7.34
C PHE A 157 -15.56 -24.52 -6.62
N ASN A 158 -15.26 -24.30 -5.34
CA ASN A 158 -14.49 -25.25 -4.55
C ASN A 158 -15.21 -26.60 -4.46
N ILE A 159 -16.52 -26.62 -4.21
CA ILE A 159 -17.29 -27.88 -4.20
C ILE A 159 -17.23 -28.56 -5.57
N THR A 160 -17.46 -27.84 -6.67
CA THR A 160 -17.39 -28.42 -8.02
C THR A 160 -16.00 -29.01 -8.32
N SER A 161 -14.95 -28.29 -7.92
CA SER A 161 -13.56 -28.70 -8.08
C SER A 161 -13.14 -29.89 -7.20
N GLU A 162 -13.77 -30.07 -6.03
CA GLU A 162 -13.47 -31.18 -5.11
C GLU A 162 -14.43 -32.38 -5.27
N THR A 163 -15.54 -32.23 -6.01
CA THR A 163 -16.50 -33.32 -6.23
C THR A 163 -16.67 -33.66 -7.71
N LEU A 164 -17.38 -32.86 -8.49
CA LEU A 164 -17.81 -33.21 -9.84
C LEU A 164 -16.61 -33.55 -10.76
N ILE A 165 -15.61 -32.68 -10.78
CA ILE A 165 -14.44 -32.81 -11.64
C ILE A 165 -13.60 -34.05 -11.29
N PRO A 166 -13.19 -34.26 -10.02
CA PRO A 166 -12.41 -35.42 -9.67
C PRO A 166 -13.22 -36.72 -9.82
N LEU A 167 -14.52 -36.73 -9.51
CA LEU A 167 -15.39 -37.87 -9.77
C LEU A 167 -15.47 -38.25 -11.25
N ALA A 168 -15.61 -37.26 -12.14
CA ALA A 168 -15.60 -37.49 -13.57
C ALA A 168 -14.28 -38.14 -14.02
N SER A 169 -13.14 -37.60 -13.58
CA SER A 169 -11.83 -38.19 -13.90
C SER A 169 -11.64 -39.60 -13.33
N PHE A 170 -12.09 -39.85 -12.09
CA PHE A 170 -12.04 -41.17 -11.47
C PHE A 170 -12.95 -42.18 -12.16
N THR A 171 -14.09 -41.73 -12.68
CA THR A 171 -14.99 -42.57 -13.49
C THR A 171 -14.33 -42.96 -14.81
N VAL A 172 -13.66 -42.02 -15.49
CA VAL A 172 -12.86 -42.31 -16.68
C VAL A 172 -11.76 -43.31 -16.35
N TYR A 173 -11.03 -43.14 -15.24
CA TYR A 173 -10.01 -44.08 -14.77
C TYR A 173 -10.55 -45.51 -14.64
N ARG A 174 -11.72 -45.68 -14.02
CA ARG A 174 -12.36 -47.00 -13.92
C ARG A 174 -12.81 -47.54 -15.28
N ALA A 175 -13.32 -46.70 -16.16
CA ALA A 175 -13.80 -47.09 -17.49
C ALA A 175 -12.66 -47.59 -18.40
N ILE A 176 -11.46 -47.02 -18.28
CA ILE A 176 -10.27 -47.46 -19.04
C ILE A 176 -9.55 -48.66 -18.40
N GLY A 177 -10.14 -49.29 -17.39
CA GLY A 177 -9.60 -50.48 -16.73
C GLY A 177 -8.71 -50.21 -15.51
N GLY A 178 -8.73 -48.98 -14.99
CA GLY A 178 -8.12 -48.64 -13.70
C GLY A 178 -8.80 -49.38 -12.55
N GLN A 179 -8.00 -49.86 -11.60
CA GLN A 179 -8.49 -50.65 -10.48
C GLN A 179 -8.39 -49.88 -9.18
N TYR A 180 -9.40 -50.08 -8.35
CA TYR A 180 -9.53 -49.50 -7.03
C TYR A 180 -10.02 -50.64 -6.08
N PRO A 181 -9.31 -50.97 -4.99
CA PRO A 181 -8.05 -50.38 -4.50
C PRO A 181 -6.89 -50.50 -5.49
N PHE A 182 -5.90 -49.62 -5.39
CA PHE A 182 -4.69 -49.65 -6.21
C PHE A 182 -3.74 -50.74 -5.69
N HIS A 183 -3.37 -51.72 -6.51
CA HIS A 183 -2.68 -52.94 -6.04
C HIS A 183 -1.16 -52.96 -6.32
N SER A 184 -0.67 -52.30 -7.38
CA SER A 184 0.75 -52.42 -7.76
C SER A 184 1.22 -51.27 -8.66
N LEU A 185 2.53 -51.01 -8.64
CA LEU A 185 3.24 -50.03 -9.48
C LEU A 185 3.72 -50.64 -10.80
N THR A 186 2.80 -51.24 -11.57
CA THR A 186 3.11 -51.67 -12.94
C THR A 186 3.11 -50.49 -13.90
N PRO A 187 3.87 -50.52 -15.01
CA PRO A 187 3.81 -49.46 -16.03
C PRO A 187 2.40 -49.19 -16.53
N LYS A 188 1.56 -50.23 -16.65
CA LYS A 188 0.15 -50.10 -17.04
C LYS A 188 -0.68 -49.36 -15.99
N SER A 189 -0.60 -49.74 -14.71
CA SER A 189 -1.38 -49.08 -13.65
C SER A 189 -0.97 -47.61 -13.46
N ILE A 190 0.32 -47.32 -13.57
CA ILE A 190 0.84 -45.94 -13.57
C ILE A 190 0.29 -45.16 -14.77
N ALA A 191 0.35 -45.72 -15.98
CA ALA A 191 -0.16 -45.05 -17.18
C ALA A 191 -1.66 -44.74 -17.09
N LEU A 192 -2.48 -45.69 -16.62
CA LEU A 192 -3.92 -45.46 -16.44
C LEU A 192 -4.20 -44.35 -15.42
N ALA A 193 -3.46 -44.33 -14.30
CA ALA A 193 -3.61 -43.27 -13.31
C ALA A 193 -3.07 -41.91 -13.79
N MET A 194 -2.04 -41.89 -14.65
CA MET A 194 -1.60 -40.68 -15.33
C MET A 194 -2.67 -40.13 -16.28
N VAL A 195 -3.38 -40.99 -17.01
CA VAL A 195 -4.54 -40.58 -17.84
C VAL A 195 -5.63 -39.97 -16.97
N MET A 196 -5.92 -40.53 -15.79
CA MET A 196 -6.85 -39.94 -14.82
C MET A 196 -6.46 -38.49 -14.48
N PHE A 197 -5.19 -38.24 -14.15
CA PHE A 197 -4.73 -36.88 -13.83
C PHE A 197 -4.72 -35.94 -15.04
N GLY A 198 -4.45 -36.44 -16.24
CA GLY A 198 -4.58 -35.67 -17.47
C GLY A 198 -6.03 -35.22 -17.71
N VAL A 199 -6.98 -36.13 -17.54
CA VAL A 199 -8.43 -35.84 -17.64
C VAL A 199 -8.85 -34.87 -16.55
N TYR A 200 -8.41 -35.08 -15.31
CA TYR A 200 -8.67 -34.18 -14.19
C TYR A 200 -8.17 -32.75 -14.49
N ALA A 201 -6.91 -32.60 -14.91
CA ALA A 201 -6.32 -31.31 -15.23
C ALA A 201 -7.04 -30.61 -16.40
N LEU A 202 -7.45 -31.37 -17.43
CA LEU A 202 -8.21 -30.83 -18.55
C LEU A 202 -9.58 -30.31 -18.11
N LEU A 203 -10.36 -31.12 -17.38
CA LEU A 203 -11.69 -30.75 -16.90
C LEU A 203 -11.62 -29.57 -15.91
N TYR A 204 -10.63 -29.58 -15.01
CA TYR A 204 -10.37 -28.48 -14.08
C TYR A 204 -10.09 -27.17 -14.82
N THR A 205 -9.22 -27.22 -15.83
CA THR A 205 -8.86 -26.04 -16.64
C THR A 205 -10.08 -25.52 -17.43
N LEU A 206 -10.86 -26.41 -18.05
CA LEU A 206 -12.08 -26.05 -18.79
C LEU A 206 -13.12 -25.40 -17.88
N PHE A 207 -13.33 -25.93 -16.67
CA PHE A 207 -14.27 -25.37 -15.70
C PHE A 207 -13.88 -23.94 -15.27
N TRP A 208 -12.60 -23.71 -15.00
CA TRP A 208 -12.10 -22.39 -14.59
C TRP A 208 -11.93 -21.40 -15.76
N ALA A 209 -11.89 -21.88 -17.01
CA ALA A 209 -11.72 -21.04 -18.19
C ALA A 209 -12.84 -19.99 -18.35
N GLY A 210 -14.09 -20.33 -17.98
CA GLY A 210 -15.21 -19.38 -18.01
C GLY A 210 -15.02 -18.20 -17.07
N TYR A 211 -14.62 -18.47 -15.82
CA TYR A 211 -14.28 -17.44 -14.85
C TYR A 211 -13.07 -16.61 -15.29
N LEU A 212 -12.06 -17.25 -15.88
CA LEU A 212 -10.89 -16.55 -16.43
C LEU A 212 -11.30 -15.59 -17.55
N ALA A 213 -12.09 -16.05 -18.51
CA ALA A 213 -12.58 -15.22 -19.62
C ALA A 213 -13.37 -14.01 -19.11
N TYR A 214 -14.19 -14.21 -18.07
CA TYR A 214 -14.87 -13.10 -17.41
C TYR A 214 -13.89 -12.14 -16.72
N SER A 215 -12.97 -12.64 -15.90
CA SER A 215 -12.02 -11.81 -15.13
C SER A 215 -11.11 -10.98 -16.03
N THR A 216 -10.64 -11.56 -17.14
CA THR A 216 -9.83 -10.88 -18.16
C THR A 216 -10.64 -9.79 -18.87
N TRP A 217 -11.89 -10.09 -19.25
CA TRP A 217 -12.80 -9.12 -19.85
C TRP A 217 -13.15 -7.98 -18.88
N ALA A 218 -13.42 -8.28 -17.61
CA ALA A 218 -13.72 -7.31 -16.56
C ALA A 218 -12.54 -6.37 -16.30
N GLN A 219 -11.31 -6.90 -16.21
CA GLN A 219 -10.11 -6.06 -16.07
C GLN A 219 -9.88 -5.17 -17.28
N HIS A 220 -10.15 -5.67 -18.49
CA HIS A 220 -10.06 -4.86 -19.70
C HIS A 220 -11.04 -3.68 -19.67
N MET A 221 -12.29 -3.91 -19.24
CA MET A 221 -13.31 -2.87 -19.08
C MET A 221 -12.94 -1.81 -18.03
N ILE A 222 -12.36 -2.22 -16.90
CA ILE A 222 -12.00 -1.30 -15.80
C ILE A 222 -10.76 -0.47 -16.16
N THR A 223 -9.74 -1.10 -16.73
CA THR A 223 -8.41 -0.45 -16.90
C THR A 223 -8.17 0.17 -18.27
N GLY A 224 -9.02 -0.13 -19.27
CA GLY A 224 -8.89 0.38 -20.64
C GLY A 224 -7.63 -0.06 -21.39
N LYS A 225 -6.79 -0.94 -20.81
CA LYS A 225 -5.50 -1.37 -21.39
C LYS A 225 -5.59 -2.79 -21.96
N ASN A 226 -5.00 -2.98 -23.15
CA ASN A 226 -4.96 -4.25 -23.91
C ASN A 226 -3.76 -5.14 -23.55
N ARG A 227 -3.54 -5.45 -22.27
CA ARG A 227 -2.46 -6.39 -21.87
C ARG A 227 -3.03 -7.57 -21.08
N VAL A 228 -3.55 -8.56 -21.81
CA VAL A 228 -4.18 -9.78 -21.26
C VAL A 228 -3.16 -10.91 -21.01
N GLN A 229 -2.01 -10.89 -21.70
CA GLN A 229 -0.95 -11.91 -21.58
C GLN A 229 -0.52 -12.20 -20.13
N PRO A 230 -0.29 -11.22 -19.24
CA PRO A 230 0.18 -11.52 -17.90
C PRO A 230 -0.87 -12.21 -17.02
N ILE A 231 -2.16 -11.90 -17.23
CA ILE A 231 -3.27 -12.54 -16.53
C ILE A 231 -3.39 -14.00 -16.95
N VAL A 232 -3.28 -14.26 -18.26
CA VAL A 232 -3.27 -15.62 -18.81
C VAL A 232 -2.07 -16.40 -18.26
N LYS A 233 -0.86 -15.80 -18.25
CA LYS A 233 0.34 -16.43 -17.68
C LYS A 233 0.17 -16.76 -16.20
N PHE A 234 -0.35 -15.81 -15.40
CA PHE A 234 -0.65 -16.04 -14.00
C PHE A 234 -1.62 -17.20 -13.82
N PHE A 235 -2.69 -17.26 -14.62
CA PHE A 235 -3.67 -18.34 -14.50
C PHE A 235 -3.09 -19.70 -14.88
N VAL A 236 -2.33 -19.80 -15.98
CA VAL A 236 -1.66 -21.05 -16.38
C VAL A 236 -0.77 -21.57 -15.26
N LEU A 237 -0.05 -20.69 -14.57
CA LEU A 237 0.79 -21.06 -13.43
C LEU A 237 -0.04 -21.39 -12.19
N ALA A 238 -1.02 -20.56 -11.83
CA ALA A 238 -1.85 -20.72 -10.64
C ALA A 238 -2.72 -21.99 -10.70
N VAL A 239 -3.28 -22.30 -11.85
CA VAL A 239 -4.16 -23.47 -12.05
C VAL A 239 -3.36 -24.71 -12.44
N GLY A 240 -2.34 -24.57 -13.28
CA GLY A 240 -1.60 -25.70 -13.85
C GLY A 240 -0.50 -26.23 -12.94
N LEU A 241 0.28 -25.37 -12.28
CA LEU A 241 1.44 -25.80 -11.49
C LEU A 241 1.06 -26.74 -10.33
N PRO A 242 -0.03 -26.51 -9.56
CA PRO A 242 -0.45 -27.45 -8.52
C PRO A 242 -0.77 -28.86 -9.05
N GLN A 243 -1.19 -28.98 -10.32
CA GLN A 243 -1.55 -30.27 -10.91
C GLN A 243 -0.33 -31.18 -11.13
N ILE A 244 0.88 -30.61 -11.25
CA ILE A 244 2.13 -31.35 -11.41
C ILE A 244 2.44 -32.21 -10.18
N ALA A 245 1.91 -31.84 -9.01
CA ALA A 245 2.07 -32.61 -7.78
C ALA A 245 1.17 -33.87 -7.73
N ASN A 246 0.07 -33.91 -8.48
CA ASN A 246 -0.91 -34.99 -8.37
C ASN A 246 -0.35 -36.38 -8.71
N PRO A 247 0.50 -36.57 -9.76
CA PRO A 247 1.13 -37.86 -10.05
C PRO A 247 1.90 -38.50 -8.88
N PHE A 248 2.43 -37.72 -7.94
CA PHE A 248 3.12 -38.27 -6.76
C PHE A 248 2.17 -39.06 -5.84
N ALA A 249 0.85 -38.83 -5.95
CA ALA A 249 -0.16 -39.64 -5.28
C ALA A 249 -0.19 -41.10 -5.77
N ILE A 250 0.15 -41.37 -7.03
CA ILE A 250 0.28 -42.75 -7.56
C ILE A 250 1.40 -43.47 -6.83
N LEU A 251 2.53 -42.79 -6.66
CA LEU A 251 3.69 -43.35 -5.97
C LEU A 251 3.35 -43.62 -4.50
N ALA A 252 2.69 -42.67 -3.82
CA ALA A 252 2.21 -42.88 -2.45
C ALA A 252 1.23 -44.08 -2.35
N ALA A 253 0.23 -44.16 -3.22
CA ALA A 253 -0.72 -45.28 -3.23
C ALA A 253 -0.03 -46.61 -3.53
N GLY A 254 0.91 -46.64 -4.47
CA GLY A 254 1.67 -47.83 -4.83
C GLY A 254 2.60 -48.33 -3.71
N LEU A 255 3.28 -47.42 -3.02
CA LEU A 255 4.11 -47.75 -1.85
C LEU A 255 3.26 -48.33 -0.72
N TYR A 256 2.07 -47.76 -0.46
CA TYR A 256 1.14 -48.33 0.51
C TYR A 256 0.72 -49.75 0.11
N ALA A 257 0.35 -49.96 -1.15
CA ALA A 257 -0.15 -51.24 -1.64
C ALA A 257 0.90 -52.36 -1.53
N HIS A 258 2.17 -52.06 -1.79
CA HIS A 258 3.23 -53.07 -1.77
C HIS A 258 3.88 -53.26 -0.40
N ASN A 259 4.02 -52.18 0.37
CA ASN A 259 4.84 -52.17 1.58
C ASN A 259 4.07 -51.81 2.86
N GLY A 260 2.78 -51.49 2.75
CA GLY A 260 1.91 -51.15 3.87
C GLY A 260 2.10 -49.71 4.38
N ILE A 261 1.45 -49.45 5.51
CA ILE A 261 1.30 -48.10 6.07
C ILE A 261 2.62 -47.46 6.51
N LEU A 262 3.61 -48.23 6.97
CA LEU A 262 4.88 -47.68 7.47
C LEU A 262 5.68 -46.96 6.38
N ILE A 263 5.79 -47.57 5.19
CA ILE A 263 6.51 -46.95 4.06
C ILE A 263 5.70 -45.80 3.48
N TYR A 264 4.36 -45.90 3.46
CA TYR A 264 3.49 -44.77 3.13
C TYR A 264 3.74 -43.57 4.05
N LEU A 265 3.79 -43.79 5.37
CA LEU A 265 4.06 -42.75 6.35
C LEU A 265 5.46 -42.13 6.18
N PHE A 266 6.47 -42.94 5.90
CA PHE A 266 7.81 -42.44 5.59
C PHE A 266 7.78 -41.49 4.39
N PHE A 267 7.17 -41.91 3.28
CA PHE A 267 7.02 -41.06 2.08
C PHE A 267 6.24 -39.77 2.39
N ILE A 268 5.09 -39.88 3.05
CA ILE A 268 4.25 -38.74 3.42
C ILE A 268 4.99 -37.78 4.35
N SER A 269 5.78 -38.28 5.32
CA SER A 269 6.60 -37.44 6.19
C SER A 269 7.64 -36.64 5.40
N GLY A 270 8.27 -37.25 4.39
CA GLY A 270 9.15 -36.56 3.45
C GLY A 270 8.41 -35.45 2.69
N MET A 271 7.21 -35.73 2.20
CA MET A 271 6.37 -34.73 1.54
C MET A 271 5.93 -33.59 2.46
N VAL A 272 5.71 -33.86 3.76
CA VAL A 272 5.44 -32.84 4.78
C VAL A 272 6.66 -31.95 4.98
N VAL A 273 7.88 -32.51 5.03
CA VAL A 273 9.13 -31.73 5.09
C VAL A 273 9.31 -30.86 3.85
N VAL A 274 9.06 -31.39 2.65
CA VAL A 274 9.10 -30.61 1.40
C VAL A 274 8.07 -29.48 1.43
N ALA A 275 6.84 -29.75 1.88
CA ALA A 275 5.80 -28.73 2.02
C ALA A 275 6.22 -27.63 3.01
N TYR A 276 6.81 -28.02 4.15
CA TYR A 276 7.30 -27.09 5.17
C TYR A 276 8.44 -26.19 4.65
N ILE A 277 9.44 -26.77 3.99
CA ILE A 277 10.55 -26.00 3.39
C ILE A 277 10.03 -25.06 2.30
N THR A 278 9.15 -25.56 1.43
CA THR A 278 8.56 -24.76 0.34
C THR A 278 7.77 -23.58 0.91
N ARG A 279 6.97 -23.81 1.95
CA ARG A 279 6.26 -22.73 2.67
C ARG A 279 7.22 -21.72 3.27
N ARG A 280 8.26 -22.17 3.98
CA ARG A 280 9.24 -21.28 4.60
C ARG A 280 9.93 -20.40 3.56
N LEU A 281 10.42 -21.00 2.47
CA LEU A 281 11.09 -20.27 1.37
C LEU A 281 10.15 -19.30 0.67
N SER A 282 8.92 -19.71 0.37
CA SER A 282 7.91 -18.88 -0.27
C SER A 282 7.62 -17.63 0.58
N TRP A 283 7.44 -17.81 1.89
CA TRP A 283 7.16 -16.71 2.81
C TRP A 283 8.35 -15.77 3.02
N THR A 284 9.57 -16.31 3.17
CA THR A 284 10.77 -15.47 3.30
C THR A 284 11.02 -14.64 2.04
N THR A 285 10.79 -15.24 0.87
CA THR A 285 10.96 -14.55 -0.42
C THR A 285 9.94 -13.41 -0.55
N GLU A 286 8.69 -13.65 -0.19
CA GLU A 286 7.66 -12.60 -0.27
C GLU A 286 7.93 -11.46 0.72
N HIS A 287 8.27 -11.77 1.97
CA HIS A 287 8.62 -10.75 2.96
C HIS A 287 9.82 -9.90 2.51
N SER A 288 10.91 -10.54 2.08
CA SER A 288 12.11 -9.83 1.62
C SER A 288 11.81 -8.91 0.45
N ARG A 289 10.92 -9.34 -0.45
CA ARG A 289 10.55 -8.56 -1.63
C ARG A 289 9.65 -7.38 -1.28
N GLN A 290 8.61 -7.59 -0.47
CA GLN A 290 7.75 -6.51 0.02
C GLN A 290 8.57 -5.43 0.72
N GLN A 291 9.53 -5.84 1.55
CA GLN A 291 10.46 -4.94 2.22
C GLN A 291 11.36 -4.18 1.23
N SER A 292 11.91 -4.87 0.21
CA SER A 292 12.72 -4.21 -0.82
C SER A 292 11.92 -3.18 -1.64
N GLN A 293 10.69 -3.50 -2.03
CA GLN A 293 9.80 -2.56 -2.73
C GLN A 293 9.48 -1.33 -1.87
N MET A 294 9.20 -1.55 -0.59
CA MET A 294 8.95 -0.49 0.37
C MET A 294 10.16 0.41 0.55
N LEU A 295 11.36 -0.15 0.71
CA LEU A 295 12.62 0.60 0.81
C LEU A 295 12.89 1.42 -0.46
N ASN A 296 12.73 0.84 -1.65
CA ASN A 296 12.86 1.56 -2.92
C ASN A 296 11.87 2.73 -3.02
N LYS A 297 10.65 2.56 -2.50
CA LYS A 297 9.63 3.62 -2.50
C LYS A 297 9.93 4.72 -1.48
N LEU A 298 10.41 4.36 -0.29
CA LEU A 298 10.90 5.33 0.69
C LEU A 298 12.11 6.10 0.15
N GLU A 299 13.00 5.45 -0.60
CA GLU A 299 14.11 6.13 -1.26
C GLU A 299 13.63 7.08 -2.35
N GLN A 300 12.66 6.66 -3.19
CA GLN A 300 12.04 7.53 -4.19
C GLN A 300 11.35 8.74 -3.56
N LEU A 301 10.63 8.53 -2.46
CA LEU A 301 10.02 9.61 -1.68
C LEU A 301 11.09 10.56 -1.14
N GLY A 302 12.14 10.03 -0.53
CA GLY A 302 13.22 10.85 0.03
C GLY A 302 13.91 11.69 -1.04
N ARG A 303 14.18 11.10 -2.21
CA ARG A 303 14.70 11.85 -3.37
C ARG A 303 13.70 12.90 -3.87
N ALA A 304 12.40 12.60 -3.91
CA ALA A 304 11.38 13.56 -4.34
C ALA A 304 11.29 14.76 -3.37
N ILE A 305 11.37 14.51 -2.07
CA ILE A 305 11.41 15.55 -1.04
C ILE A 305 12.66 16.41 -1.20
N ILE A 306 13.85 15.81 -1.37
CA ILE A 306 15.12 16.55 -1.52
C ILE A 306 15.17 17.38 -2.82
N ASN A 307 14.62 16.85 -3.92
CA ASN A 307 14.73 17.49 -5.24
C ASN A 307 13.68 18.58 -5.48
N THR A 308 12.65 18.67 -4.63
CA THR A 308 11.62 19.70 -4.73
C THR A 308 12.06 20.92 -3.91
N PRO A 309 11.76 22.16 -4.35
CA PRO A 309 11.98 23.33 -3.52
C PRO A 309 11.39 23.13 -2.11
N PRO A 310 12.06 23.59 -1.06
CA PRO A 310 11.62 23.46 0.33
C PRO A 310 10.39 24.34 0.57
N ASP A 311 9.24 23.81 0.17
CA ASP A 311 7.93 24.43 0.24
C ASP A 311 6.91 23.38 0.68
N THR A 312 6.17 23.69 1.75
CA THR A 312 5.16 22.82 2.35
C THR A 312 3.99 22.56 1.40
N ASP A 313 3.72 23.46 0.45
CA ASP A 313 2.57 23.35 -0.46
C ASP A 313 2.70 22.19 -1.44
N ASN A 314 3.93 21.77 -1.76
CA ASN A 314 4.19 20.67 -2.70
C ASN A 314 4.18 19.29 -2.02
N LEU A 315 4.31 19.24 -0.70
CA LEU A 315 4.43 17.99 0.05
C LEU A 315 3.16 17.11 -0.06
N PRO A 316 1.92 17.61 0.06
CA PRO A 316 0.71 16.82 -0.16
C PRO A 316 0.72 16.04 -1.48
N LYS A 317 1.16 16.71 -2.56
CA LYS A 317 1.22 16.12 -3.90
C LYS A 317 2.29 15.04 -4.02
N ILE A 318 3.48 15.27 -3.44
CA ILE A 318 4.57 14.28 -3.39
C ILE A 318 4.13 13.03 -2.62
N LEU A 319 3.44 13.23 -1.49
CA LEU A 319 2.89 12.14 -0.69
C LEU A 319 1.84 11.36 -1.50
N GLU A 320 0.94 12.04 -2.20
CA GLU A 320 -0.08 11.38 -3.05
C GLU A 320 0.55 10.47 -4.13
N GLU A 321 1.56 10.96 -4.84
CA GLU A 321 2.23 10.23 -5.93
C GLU A 321 2.99 8.98 -5.44
N ASN A 322 3.54 9.02 -4.22
CA ASN A 322 4.44 7.99 -3.70
C ASN A 322 3.78 7.01 -2.71
N ILE A 323 2.85 7.47 -1.86
CA ILE A 323 2.26 6.67 -0.77
C ILE A 323 1.15 5.73 -1.26
N SER A 324 0.30 6.19 -2.19
CA SER A 324 -0.87 5.44 -2.68
C SER A 324 -0.52 4.03 -3.21
N ASN A 325 0.71 3.84 -3.72
CA ASN A 325 1.20 2.56 -4.21
C ASN A 325 2.10 1.82 -3.21
N MET A 326 2.52 2.45 -2.12
CA MET A 326 3.34 1.84 -1.05
C MET A 326 2.48 0.99 -0.10
N PHE A 327 1.23 1.41 0.13
CA PHE A 327 0.26 0.69 0.96
C PHE A 327 -1.03 0.37 0.19
N PRO A 328 -0.99 -0.56 -0.79
CA PRO A 328 -2.05 -0.75 -1.77
C PRO A 328 -3.37 -1.32 -1.23
N ALA A 329 -3.46 -1.64 0.07
CA ALA A 329 -4.59 -2.31 0.69
C ALA A 329 -4.98 -1.70 2.03
N GLY A 330 -4.78 -0.39 2.23
CA GLY A 330 -5.09 0.26 3.50
C GLY A 330 -5.71 1.64 3.35
N ARG A 331 -6.35 2.09 4.43
CA ARG A 331 -6.66 3.51 4.62
C ARG A 331 -5.47 4.18 5.26
N PHE A 332 -5.08 5.33 4.73
CA PHE A 332 -3.90 6.06 5.17
C PHE A 332 -4.28 7.50 5.41
N VAL A 333 -3.81 8.08 6.52
CA VAL A 333 -3.86 9.52 6.74
C VAL A 333 -2.54 9.97 7.36
N CYS A 334 -2.06 11.10 6.86
CA CYS A 334 -0.95 11.84 7.42
C CYS A 334 -1.43 13.26 7.70
N TRP A 335 -1.22 13.73 8.92
CA TRP A 335 -1.68 15.04 9.38
C TRP A 335 -0.62 15.72 10.25
N ILE A 336 -0.67 17.04 10.31
CA ILE A 336 0.22 17.90 11.10
C ILE A 336 -0.64 18.87 11.87
N PHE A 337 -0.62 18.77 13.20
CA PHE A 337 -1.68 19.30 14.06
C PHE A 337 -3.06 18.74 13.65
N PRO A 338 -4.01 18.56 14.58
CA PRO A 338 -5.24 17.82 14.28
C PRO A 338 -6.08 18.41 13.12
N GLU A 339 -5.88 19.68 12.77
CA GLU A 339 -6.67 20.39 11.77
C GLU A 339 -6.07 20.37 10.34
N ASP A 340 -4.79 20.04 10.15
CA ASP A 340 -4.13 20.10 8.83
C ASP A 340 -3.75 18.72 8.30
N ILE A 341 -4.58 18.20 7.39
CA ILE A 341 -4.38 16.90 6.75
C ILE A 341 -3.52 17.07 5.50
N LEU A 342 -2.28 16.60 5.57
CA LEU A 342 -1.37 16.58 4.43
C LEU A 342 -1.81 15.63 3.32
N HIS A 343 -2.22 14.42 3.69
CA HIS A 343 -2.65 13.43 2.71
C HIS A 343 -3.58 12.40 3.35
N LYS A 344 -4.63 12.01 2.62
CA LYS A 344 -5.53 10.93 3.01
C LYS A 344 -5.94 10.06 1.83
N TYR A 345 -6.08 8.77 2.10
CA TYR A 345 -6.50 7.77 1.15
C TYR A 345 -7.39 6.71 1.83
N PRO A 346 -8.57 6.36 1.30
CA PRO A 346 -9.28 7.02 0.20
C PRO A 346 -9.68 8.46 0.54
N ILE A 347 -9.90 9.31 -0.47
CA ILE A 347 -10.23 10.74 -0.28
C ILE A 347 -11.49 10.94 0.58
N ASP A 348 -12.48 10.06 0.45
CA ASP A 348 -13.77 10.19 1.12
C ASP A 348 -13.75 9.70 2.59
N TRP A 349 -12.62 9.17 3.05
CA TRP A 349 -12.48 8.65 4.41
C TRP A 349 -12.05 9.75 5.38
N ASN A 350 -12.76 9.90 6.49
CA ASN A 350 -12.42 10.81 7.59
C ASN A 350 -12.24 9.99 8.88
N PRO A 351 -10.99 9.76 9.34
CA PRO A 351 -10.72 9.20 10.66
C PRO A 351 -11.02 10.21 11.77
N ASP A 352 -11.36 9.71 12.95
CA ASP A 352 -11.49 10.51 14.17
C ASP A 352 -10.10 10.83 14.75
N LEU A 353 -9.47 11.87 14.20
CA LEU A 353 -8.14 12.32 14.60
C LEU A 353 -8.13 12.96 15.99
N ASP A 354 -9.24 13.56 16.39
CA ASP A 354 -9.36 14.28 17.68
C ASP A 354 -9.25 13.32 18.86
N SER A 355 -9.82 12.12 18.75
CA SER A 355 -9.66 11.08 19.78
C SER A 355 -8.24 10.51 19.82
N ILE A 356 -7.58 10.38 18.66
CA ILE A 356 -6.23 9.79 18.56
C ILE A 356 -5.15 10.76 19.06
N TRP A 357 -5.34 12.06 18.84
CA TRP A 357 -4.32 13.09 19.06
C TRP A 357 -3.78 13.15 20.49
N PRO A 358 -4.61 13.21 21.56
CA PRO A 358 -4.11 13.25 22.94
C PRO A 358 -3.26 12.03 23.32
N TRP A 359 -3.64 10.86 22.81
CA TRP A 359 -2.87 9.63 23.02
C TRP A 359 -1.54 9.67 22.27
N LEU A 360 -1.54 10.13 21.02
CA LEU A 360 -0.35 10.18 20.16
C LEU A 360 0.74 11.12 20.68
N LEU A 361 0.35 12.22 21.34
CA LEU A 361 1.29 13.17 21.95
C LEU A 361 2.21 12.52 23.00
N ASN A 362 1.77 11.43 23.63
CA ASN A 362 2.55 10.70 24.64
C ASN A 362 3.40 9.57 24.05
N GLN A 363 3.39 9.38 22.72
CA GLN A 363 4.10 8.31 22.04
C GLN A 363 5.41 8.79 21.41
N ASN A 364 6.47 7.99 21.57
CA ASN A 364 7.78 8.23 20.96
C ASN A 364 8.08 7.31 19.76
N LYS A 365 7.21 6.34 19.51
CA LYS A 365 7.38 5.36 18.43
C LYS A 365 6.03 4.96 17.88
N GLY A 366 6.04 4.41 16.67
CA GLY A 366 4.86 3.79 16.10
C GLY A 366 4.39 2.58 16.92
N GLU A 367 3.09 2.51 17.17
CA GLU A 367 2.43 1.36 17.79
C GLU A 367 1.54 0.62 16.78
N ILE A 368 1.26 -0.64 17.07
CA ILE A 368 0.49 -1.53 16.22
C ILE A 368 -0.68 -2.12 16.98
N PHE A 369 -1.81 -2.27 16.30
CA PHE A 369 -3.04 -2.83 16.86
C PHE A 369 -3.60 -3.87 15.89
N LEU A 370 -3.81 -5.09 16.36
CA LEU A 370 -4.51 -6.15 15.64
C LEU A 370 -6.03 -6.00 15.78
N ASP A 371 -6.79 -6.73 14.97
CA ASP A 371 -8.27 -6.67 14.92
C ASP A 371 -9.01 -6.89 16.25
N LYS A 372 -8.35 -7.51 17.22
CA LYS A 372 -8.86 -7.82 18.56
C LYS A 372 -8.18 -7.05 19.69
N ASP A 373 -7.19 -6.21 19.36
CA ASP A 373 -6.53 -5.41 20.39
C ASP A 373 -7.46 -4.28 20.86
N GLU A 374 -7.31 -3.84 22.10
CA GLU A 374 -8.05 -2.67 22.59
C GLU A 374 -7.36 -1.38 22.11
N LEU A 375 -8.15 -0.43 21.59
CA LEU A 375 -7.63 0.86 21.16
C LEU A 375 -7.62 1.84 22.35
N PRO A 376 -6.46 2.39 22.74
CA PRO A 376 -6.34 3.23 23.94
C PRO A 376 -7.18 4.51 23.95
N TRP A 377 -7.63 4.95 22.78
CA TRP A 377 -8.40 6.19 22.58
C TRP A 377 -9.90 5.95 22.38
N LEU A 378 -10.39 4.71 22.54
CA LEU A 378 -11.81 4.38 22.43
C LEU A 378 -12.31 3.75 23.74
N GLU A 379 -13.45 4.24 24.24
CA GLU A 379 -14.06 3.73 25.49
C GLU A 379 -14.74 2.36 25.31
N GLU A 380 -15.17 2.02 24.09
CA GLU A 380 -15.79 0.73 23.76
C GLU A 380 -14.93 -0.10 22.80
N SER A 381 -14.79 -1.39 23.10
CA SER A 381 -14.12 -2.35 22.22
C SER A 381 -14.94 -2.55 20.94
N THR A 382 -14.59 -1.80 19.91
CA THR A 382 -15.14 -1.95 18.56
C THR A 382 -14.18 -2.77 17.71
N ARG A 383 -14.71 -3.75 16.95
CA ARG A 383 -13.89 -4.49 15.97
C ARG A 383 -13.32 -3.47 14.97
N HIS A 384 -12.00 -3.42 14.87
CA HIS A 384 -11.30 -2.57 13.92
C HIS A 384 -10.42 -3.41 13.00
N ASN A 385 -9.97 -2.82 11.90
CA ASN A 385 -8.97 -3.47 11.06
C ASN A 385 -7.57 -3.32 11.70
N PRO A 386 -6.63 -4.23 11.41
CA PRO A 386 -5.25 -4.09 11.88
C PRO A 386 -4.65 -2.76 11.44
N MET A 387 -3.97 -2.05 12.33
CA MET A 387 -3.48 -0.71 12.06
C MET A 387 -2.11 -0.42 12.67
N VAL A 388 -1.44 0.58 12.11
CA VAL A 388 -0.21 1.18 12.64
C VAL A 388 -0.44 2.67 12.81
N VAL A 389 -0.13 3.19 14.00
CA VAL A 389 -0.20 4.63 14.30
C VAL A 389 1.17 5.09 14.76
N ALA A 390 1.71 6.14 14.14
CA ALA A 390 3.04 6.64 14.44
C ALA A 390 3.11 8.16 14.56
N PRO A 391 3.87 8.69 15.54
CA PRO A 391 4.06 10.12 15.69
C PRO A 391 5.03 10.68 14.65
N ILE A 392 4.76 11.89 14.18
CA ILE A 392 5.73 12.72 13.45
C ILE A 392 6.34 13.67 14.47
N GLN A 393 7.63 13.49 14.75
CA GLN A 393 8.34 14.22 15.78
C GLN A 393 9.33 15.20 15.18
N ASP A 394 9.48 16.35 15.82
CA ASP A 394 10.57 17.27 15.53
C ASP A 394 11.90 16.60 15.94
N MET A 395 12.84 16.59 14.99
CA MET A 395 14.18 16.01 15.16
C MET A 395 14.98 16.70 16.28
N ALA A 396 14.72 17.98 16.57
CA ALA A 396 15.44 18.75 17.58
C ALA A 396 14.75 18.70 18.96
N ALA A 397 13.43 18.93 19.00
CA ALA A 397 12.68 19.08 20.25
C ALA A 397 12.08 17.76 20.78
N SER A 398 12.11 16.67 20.00
CA SER A 398 11.36 15.42 20.29
C SER A 398 9.86 15.65 20.55
N GLN A 399 9.33 16.77 20.08
CA GLN A 399 7.93 17.12 20.23
C GLN A 399 7.14 16.55 19.05
N THR A 400 6.05 15.84 19.35
CA THR A 400 5.11 15.36 18.32
C THR A 400 4.29 16.54 17.80
N PHE A 401 4.36 16.78 16.49
CA PHE A 401 3.60 17.83 15.80
C PHE A 401 2.69 17.29 14.70
N GLY A 402 2.71 15.98 14.46
CA GLY A 402 1.83 15.33 13.51
C GLY A 402 1.71 13.82 13.75
N GLY A 403 0.95 13.16 12.89
CA GLY A 403 0.73 11.73 12.98
C GLY A 403 0.56 11.06 11.64
N ILE A 404 0.85 9.76 11.64
CA ILE A 404 0.57 8.84 10.54
C ILE A 404 -0.33 7.76 11.09
N TYR A 405 -1.44 7.51 10.41
CA TYR A 405 -2.33 6.39 10.70
C TYR A 405 -2.49 5.56 9.42
N LEU A 406 -2.21 4.27 9.54
CA LEU A 406 -2.34 3.29 8.48
C LEU A 406 -3.22 2.14 8.96
N GLU A 407 -4.43 2.03 8.42
CA GLU A 407 -5.34 0.90 8.62
C GLU A 407 -5.19 -0.07 7.45
N LEU A 408 -4.94 -1.34 7.72
CA LEU A 408 -4.71 -2.38 6.71
C LEU A 408 -5.95 -3.24 6.55
N HIS A 409 -6.46 -3.36 5.33
CA HIS A 409 -7.50 -4.34 5.04
C HIS A 409 -6.96 -5.77 5.22
N THR A 410 -7.79 -6.64 5.79
CA THR A 410 -7.48 -8.06 5.94
C THR A 410 -7.29 -8.69 4.55
N LEU A 411 -6.07 -9.14 4.26
CA LEU A 411 -5.77 -9.99 3.11
C LEU A 411 -6.35 -11.40 3.32
N VAL A 412 -6.22 -12.26 2.31
CA VAL A 412 -6.62 -13.69 2.38
C VAL A 412 -5.98 -14.42 3.57
N GLN A 413 -4.87 -13.89 4.11
CA GLN A 413 -4.34 -14.26 5.42
C GLN A 413 -4.48 -13.09 6.40
N PRO A 414 -4.95 -13.35 7.64
CA PRO A 414 -5.06 -12.33 8.67
C PRO A 414 -3.67 -11.79 9.03
N TRP A 415 -3.59 -10.47 9.26
CA TRP A 415 -2.38 -9.84 9.75
C TRP A 415 -1.98 -10.44 11.10
N ASN A 416 -0.69 -10.72 11.26
CA ASN A 416 -0.13 -11.10 12.55
C ASN A 416 0.77 -9.99 13.09
N ARG A 417 1.05 -10.03 14.40
CA ARG A 417 1.84 -9.00 15.08
C ARG A 417 3.21 -8.79 14.43
N GLN A 418 3.89 -9.87 14.03
CA GLN A 418 5.20 -9.79 13.38
C GLN A 418 5.13 -9.06 12.03
N ALA A 419 4.11 -9.31 11.21
CA ALA A 419 3.94 -8.69 9.91
C ALA A 419 3.69 -7.17 10.04
N LEU A 420 2.89 -6.74 11.02
CA LEU A 420 2.70 -5.32 11.33
C LEU A 420 3.98 -4.67 11.85
N GLN A 421 4.71 -5.35 12.75
CA GLN A 421 6.00 -4.85 13.28
C GLN A 421 7.02 -4.58 12.15
N ASN A 422 7.01 -5.40 11.09
CA ASN A 422 7.90 -5.21 9.95
C ASN A 422 7.59 -3.93 9.15
N LEU A 423 6.40 -3.32 9.29
CA LEU A 423 6.03 -2.05 8.67
C LEU A 423 6.48 -0.83 9.49
N CYS A 424 6.68 -0.99 10.81
CA CYS A 424 7.03 0.11 11.70
C CYS A 424 8.29 0.88 11.28
N PRO A 425 9.42 0.25 10.91
CA PRO A 425 10.63 0.97 10.51
C PRO A 425 10.39 1.87 9.30
N ALA A 426 9.54 1.43 8.38
CA ALA A 426 9.28 2.14 7.15
C ALA A 426 8.28 3.29 7.36
N ILE A 427 7.29 3.13 8.24
CA ILE A 427 6.42 4.23 8.68
C ILE A 427 7.21 5.25 9.50
N GLN A 428 8.14 4.81 10.35
CA GLN A 428 9.05 5.70 11.07
C GLN A 428 9.98 6.46 10.10
N SER A 429 10.50 5.79 9.08
CA SER A 429 11.29 6.45 8.03
C SER A 429 10.46 7.48 7.28
N LEU A 430 9.20 7.18 6.97
CA LEU A 430 8.26 8.13 6.37
C LEU A 430 8.04 9.35 7.27
N ALA A 431 7.76 9.13 8.57
CA ALA A 431 7.61 10.21 9.55
C ALA A 431 8.85 11.09 9.64
N ALA A 432 10.05 10.49 9.67
CA ALA A 432 11.31 11.21 9.70
C ALA A 432 11.56 12.03 8.42
N GLN A 433 11.19 11.50 7.25
CA GLN A 433 11.30 12.23 5.98
C GLN A 433 10.35 13.42 5.92
N ILE A 434 9.11 13.27 6.41
CA ILE A 434 8.15 14.37 6.52
C ILE A 434 8.69 15.43 7.49
N SER A 435 9.18 15.01 8.67
CA SER A 435 9.79 15.91 9.64
C SER A 435 10.97 16.70 9.05
N SER A 436 11.84 16.01 8.30
CA SER A 436 12.94 16.66 7.59
C SER A 436 12.45 17.68 6.55
N ALA A 437 11.39 17.38 5.81
CA ALA A 437 10.83 18.30 4.81
C ALA A 437 10.31 19.58 5.47
N PHE A 438 9.61 19.46 6.61
CA PHE A 438 9.12 20.60 7.38
C PHE A 438 10.25 21.45 7.94
N ASN A 439 11.27 20.81 8.52
CA ASN A 439 12.42 21.54 9.03
C ASN A 439 13.17 22.28 7.90
N GLN A 440 13.32 21.66 6.72
CA GLN A 440 13.93 22.32 5.56
C GLN A 440 13.11 23.53 5.10
N ALA A 441 11.78 23.42 5.01
CA ALA A 441 10.91 24.54 4.65
C ALA A 441 11.02 25.67 5.68
N HIS A 442 11.04 25.35 6.98
CA HIS A 442 11.18 26.34 8.05
C HIS A 442 12.52 27.08 7.98
N VAL A 443 13.63 26.37 7.85
CA VAL A 443 14.98 26.96 7.72
C VAL A 443 15.09 27.79 6.45
N TYR A 444 14.50 27.34 5.35
CA TYR A 444 14.52 28.08 4.09
C TYR A 444 13.75 29.41 4.19
N GLN A 445 12.58 29.41 4.82
CA GLN A 445 11.82 30.65 5.06
C GLN A 445 12.61 31.64 5.93
N GLN A 446 13.23 31.17 7.01
CA GLN A 446 14.09 32.02 7.84
C GLN A 446 15.27 32.62 7.04
N ALA A 447 15.89 31.83 6.16
CA ALA A 447 16.97 32.32 5.30
C ALA A 447 16.48 33.38 4.30
N LEU A 448 15.29 33.21 3.72
CA LEU A 448 14.67 34.20 2.83
C LEU A 448 14.36 35.50 3.57
N ASP A 449 13.79 35.43 4.77
CA ASP A 449 13.49 36.61 5.59
C ASP A 449 14.77 37.34 6.00
N PHE A 450 15.81 36.60 6.40
CA PHE A 450 17.12 37.20 6.69
C PHE A 450 17.73 37.85 5.44
N GLN A 451 17.63 37.22 4.26
CA GLN A 451 18.11 37.79 3.01
C GLN A 451 17.38 39.09 2.66
N ARG A 452 16.05 39.12 2.78
CA ARG A 452 15.24 40.33 2.55
C ARG A 452 15.70 41.47 3.46
N VAL A 453 15.83 41.21 4.77
CA VAL A 453 16.30 42.20 5.74
C VAL A 453 17.71 42.69 5.41
N SER A 454 18.62 41.79 5.02
CA SER A 454 19.99 42.17 4.62
C SER A 454 20.02 43.03 3.36
N GLU A 455 19.17 42.74 2.36
CA GLU A 455 19.03 43.53 1.15
C GLU A 455 18.49 44.94 1.44
N GLU A 456 17.48 45.07 2.29
CA GLU A 456 16.95 46.35 2.75
C GLU A 456 18.00 47.19 3.47
N LEU A 457 18.80 46.57 4.35
CA LEU A 457 19.89 47.24 5.07
C LEU A 457 21.01 47.70 4.12
N LYS A 458 21.40 46.88 3.14
CA LYS A 458 22.39 47.27 2.11
C LYS A 458 21.90 48.46 1.29
N LEU A 459 20.62 48.48 0.91
CA LEU A 459 20.03 49.60 0.18
C LEU A 459 20.08 50.89 1.02
N ALA A 460 19.70 50.81 2.30
CA ALA A 460 19.82 51.94 3.22
C ALA A 460 21.26 52.47 3.32
N GLY A 461 22.24 51.57 3.43
CA GLY A 461 23.66 51.94 3.47
C GLY A 461 24.15 52.63 2.20
N ASN A 462 23.70 52.15 1.03
CA ASN A 462 24.01 52.79 -0.26
C ASN A 462 23.41 54.20 -0.35
N ILE A 463 22.17 54.40 0.11
CA ILE A 463 21.54 55.73 0.16
C ILE A 463 22.36 56.65 1.06
N GLN A 464 22.63 56.25 2.31
CA GLN A 464 23.42 57.04 3.26
C GLN A 464 24.79 57.43 2.69
N SER A 465 25.49 56.47 2.07
CA SER A 465 26.81 56.69 1.47
C SER A 465 26.76 57.67 0.29
N SER A 466 25.71 57.60 -0.54
CA SER A 466 25.54 58.48 -1.70
C SER A 466 25.28 59.95 -1.32
N LEU A 467 24.81 60.18 -0.10
CA LEU A 467 24.56 61.51 0.44
C LEU A 467 25.81 62.17 1.00
N LEU A 468 26.92 61.43 1.18
CA LEU A 468 28.15 62.04 1.67
C LEU A 468 28.82 62.90 0.57
N PRO A 469 29.43 64.04 0.92
CA PRO A 469 30.11 64.89 -0.05
C PRO A 469 31.29 64.17 -0.70
N ASN A 470 31.23 64.00 -2.02
CA ASN A 470 32.35 63.46 -2.80
C ASN A 470 33.27 64.55 -3.38
N ILE A 471 32.86 65.81 -3.30
CA ILE A 471 33.61 66.97 -3.80
C ILE A 471 33.62 68.03 -2.70
N PHE A 472 34.83 68.40 -2.27
CA PHE A 472 35.04 69.43 -1.26
C PHE A 472 35.30 70.80 -1.91
N PRO A 473 34.78 71.91 -1.34
CA PRO A 473 35.09 73.24 -1.82
C PRO A 473 36.58 73.55 -1.70
N LYS A 474 37.16 74.24 -2.69
CA LYS A 474 38.57 74.67 -2.66
C LYS A 474 38.70 75.92 -1.79
N MET A 475 39.39 75.80 -0.66
CA MET A 475 39.66 76.91 0.25
C MET A 475 41.18 77.17 0.32
N PRO A 476 41.65 78.40 0.02
CA PRO A 476 43.07 78.71 0.09
C PRO A 476 43.66 78.43 1.47
N GLY A 477 44.75 77.65 1.52
CA GLY A 477 45.44 77.30 2.77
C GLY A 477 44.88 76.08 3.52
N TRP A 478 43.82 75.42 3.01
CA TRP A 478 43.19 74.27 3.66
C TRP A 478 43.21 73.02 2.76
N GLN A 479 43.35 71.85 3.38
CA GLN A 479 43.22 70.54 2.74
C GLN A 479 42.21 69.69 3.52
N PHE A 480 41.28 69.06 2.79
CA PHE A 480 40.25 68.21 3.38
C PHE A 480 40.58 66.73 3.17
N ALA A 481 40.39 65.92 4.21
CA ALA A 481 40.42 64.47 4.16
C ALA A 481 39.33 63.93 5.09
N VAL A 482 38.52 62.98 4.62
CA VAL A 482 37.43 62.39 5.39
C VAL A 482 37.41 60.88 5.20
N THR A 483 37.12 60.15 6.28
CA THR A 483 36.86 58.71 6.26
C THR A 483 35.66 58.42 7.15
N LEU A 484 34.79 57.54 6.67
CA LEU A 484 33.63 57.07 7.40
C LEU A 484 33.54 55.57 7.15
N ALA A 485 33.74 54.77 8.20
CA ALA A 485 33.81 53.32 8.14
C ALA A 485 32.62 52.73 8.91
N PRO A 486 31.56 52.27 8.23
CA PRO A 486 30.43 51.64 8.89
C PRO A 486 30.85 50.35 9.60
N ALA A 487 30.25 50.07 10.76
CA ALA A 487 30.49 48.82 11.50
C ALA A 487 29.75 47.60 10.91
N PHE A 488 28.69 47.83 10.12
CA PHE A 488 27.83 46.82 9.46
C PHE A 488 27.38 47.38 8.09
N GLU A 489 26.17 47.10 7.62
CA GLU A 489 25.65 47.57 6.32
C GLU A 489 25.28 49.07 6.28
N THR A 490 25.13 49.76 7.41
CA THR A 490 24.73 51.19 7.50
C THR A 490 25.57 51.98 8.50
N SER A 491 25.81 53.28 8.24
CA SER A 491 26.42 54.22 9.19
C SER A 491 25.34 55.14 9.76
N GLY A 492 25.27 55.27 11.09
CA GLY A 492 24.41 56.26 11.74
C GLY A 492 24.90 57.70 11.50
N ASP A 493 26.21 57.88 11.31
CA ASP A 493 26.80 59.20 11.19
C ASP A 493 26.80 59.73 9.76
N PHE A 494 26.68 61.05 9.61
CA PHE A 494 26.95 61.75 8.36
C PHE A 494 27.66 63.08 8.56
N PHE A 495 28.28 63.55 7.48
CA PHE A 495 28.90 64.87 7.43
C PHE A 495 28.51 65.62 6.16
N ASP A 496 28.56 66.95 6.20
CA ASP A 496 28.45 67.80 5.02
C ASP A 496 29.41 69.00 5.11
N VAL A 497 29.82 69.51 3.95
CA VAL A 497 30.63 70.73 3.83
C VAL A 497 29.92 71.70 2.90
N ILE A 498 29.48 72.83 3.44
CA ILE A 498 28.59 73.78 2.78
C ILE A 498 29.37 75.08 2.53
N PRO A 499 29.60 75.48 1.26
CA PRO A 499 30.17 76.79 0.96
C PRO A 499 29.14 77.89 1.24
N LEU A 500 29.56 78.94 1.95
CA LEU A 500 28.74 80.08 2.36
C LEU A 500 29.26 81.37 1.70
N VAL A 501 28.52 82.48 1.87
CA VAL A 501 28.90 83.80 1.31
C VAL A 501 30.22 84.30 1.93
N ASP A 502 30.94 85.15 1.19
CA ASP A 502 32.22 85.75 1.60
C ASP A 502 33.35 84.77 1.93
N GLY A 503 33.33 83.57 1.33
CA GLY A 503 34.38 82.57 1.49
C GLY A 503 34.34 81.80 2.83
N LYS A 504 33.22 81.87 3.54
CA LYS A 504 32.96 81.06 4.75
C LYS A 504 32.58 79.62 4.38
N ILE A 505 32.77 78.70 5.32
CA ILE A 505 32.40 77.27 5.17
C ILE A 505 31.65 76.81 6.41
N GLY A 506 30.53 76.13 6.22
CA GLY A 506 29.81 75.38 7.24
C GLY A 506 30.21 73.91 7.24
N PHE A 507 30.47 73.34 8.42
CA PHE A 507 30.67 71.91 8.62
C PHE A 507 29.48 71.34 9.38
N VAL A 508 28.93 70.25 8.86
CA VAL A 508 27.90 69.46 9.54
C VAL A 508 28.53 68.12 9.88
N ILE A 509 28.40 67.71 11.13
CA ILE A 509 28.67 66.34 11.59
C ILE A 509 27.48 65.99 12.47
N ALA A 510 26.79 64.92 12.14
CA ALA A 510 25.56 64.54 12.82
C ALA A 510 25.46 63.02 12.91
N ASP A 511 24.95 62.55 14.04
CA ASP A 511 24.61 61.15 14.29
C ASP A 511 23.10 60.97 14.10
N VAL A 512 22.70 59.99 13.32
CA VAL A 512 21.31 59.64 13.04
C VAL A 512 20.98 58.40 13.86
N MET A 513 20.01 58.56 14.76
CA MET A 513 19.47 57.47 15.55
C MET A 513 18.81 56.43 14.63
N ASP A 514 19.11 55.15 14.89
CA ASP A 514 18.65 53.94 14.18
C ASP A 514 19.32 53.58 12.84
N LYS A 515 19.05 52.35 12.40
CA LYS A 515 19.54 51.74 11.15
C LYS A 515 18.37 51.42 10.22
N GLY A 516 18.65 51.37 8.91
CA GLY A 516 17.66 51.00 7.89
C GLY A 516 17.16 52.17 7.05
N ILE A 517 16.16 51.90 6.20
CA ILE A 517 15.72 52.83 5.14
C ILE A 517 15.09 54.11 5.71
N GLY A 518 14.28 54.01 6.78
CA GLY A 518 13.65 55.17 7.41
C GLY A 518 14.65 56.25 7.84
N PRO A 519 15.63 55.92 8.72
CA PRO A 519 16.70 56.84 9.11
C PRO A 519 17.49 57.44 7.93
N ALA A 520 17.74 56.68 6.86
CA ALA A 520 18.42 57.18 5.66
C ALA A 520 17.60 58.27 4.92
N ILE A 521 16.26 58.13 4.87
CA ILE A 521 15.37 59.15 4.30
C ILE A 521 15.35 60.41 5.18
N TYR A 522 15.28 60.24 6.51
CA TYR A 522 15.34 61.37 7.45
C TYR A 522 16.68 62.11 7.39
N MET A 523 17.80 61.38 7.27
CA MET A 523 19.13 61.94 7.03
C MET A 523 19.15 62.81 5.77
N THR A 524 18.58 62.29 4.66
CA THR A 524 18.49 63.02 3.39
C THR A 524 17.75 64.35 3.56
N LEU A 525 16.54 64.29 4.15
CA LEU A 525 15.71 65.45 4.40
C LEU A 525 16.41 66.47 5.30
N SER A 526 16.96 66.00 6.42
CA SER A 526 17.65 66.86 7.41
C SER A 526 18.86 67.55 6.77
N ARG A 527 19.67 66.80 6.01
CA ARG A 527 20.81 67.36 5.28
C ARG A 527 20.36 68.43 4.27
N THR A 528 19.31 68.17 3.49
CA THR A 528 18.78 69.13 2.51
C THR A 528 18.26 70.40 3.19
N LEU A 529 17.55 70.27 4.31
CA LEU A 529 17.05 71.40 5.08
C LEU A 529 18.21 72.21 5.67
N ILE A 530 19.14 71.56 6.38
CA ILE A 530 20.34 72.21 6.94
C ILE A 530 21.10 72.96 5.84
N ARG A 531 21.32 72.33 4.68
CA ARG A 531 22.02 72.96 3.56
C ARG A 531 21.28 74.18 3.01
N THR A 532 19.96 74.10 2.89
CA THR A 532 19.11 75.22 2.41
C THR A 532 19.14 76.39 3.38
N TYR A 533 18.84 76.13 4.66
CA TYR A 533 18.81 77.18 5.69
C TYR A 533 20.20 77.77 5.95
N ALA A 534 21.26 76.96 5.90
CA ALA A 534 22.63 77.46 6.05
C ALA A 534 23.01 78.44 4.93
N THR A 535 22.55 78.21 3.69
CA THR A 535 22.80 79.14 2.58
C THR A 535 21.92 80.39 2.62
N GLU A 536 20.71 80.30 3.17
CA GLU A 536 19.76 81.43 3.25
C GLU A 536 20.04 82.35 4.45
N PHE A 537 20.46 81.79 5.58
CA PHE A 537 20.67 82.48 6.85
C PHE A 537 22.11 82.35 7.36
N ASP A 538 23.08 82.66 6.51
CA ASP A 538 24.53 82.48 6.75
C ASP A 538 25.09 83.25 7.96
N LEU A 539 24.40 84.30 8.42
CA LEU A 539 24.75 85.10 9.61
C LEU A 539 23.94 84.75 10.87
N LEU A 540 22.96 83.85 10.78
CA LEU A 540 22.01 83.54 11.86
C LEU A 540 21.95 82.03 12.14
N PRO A 541 23.00 81.42 12.74
CA PRO A 541 23.09 79.98 12.93
C PRO A 541 21.98 79.38 13.81
N HIS A 542 21.34 80.18 14.66
CA HIS A 542 20.19 79.76 15.49
C HIS A 542 18.90 79.52 14.71
N LEU A 543 18.85 79.89 13.42
CA LEU A 543 17.74 79.59 12.51
C LEU A 543 17.98 78.30 11.70
N VAL A 544 19.19 77.75 11.75
CA VAL A 544 19.62 76.56 10.97
C VAL A 544 19.57 75.28 11.81
N PHE A 545 19.85 75.37 13.11
CA PHE A 545 19.98 74.25 14.04
C PHE A 545 18.98 74.32 15.21
#